data_AF-B9TK01-F1
#
_entry.id   AF-B9TK01-F1
#
_cell.length_a   1.000
_cell.length_b   1.000
_cell.length_c   1.000
_cell.angle_alpha   90.00
_cell.angle_beta   90.00
_cell.angle_gamma   90.00
#
_symmetry.space_group_name_H-M   'P 1'
#
loop_
_entity.id
_entity.type
_entity.pdbx_description
1 polymer ?
#
loop_
_entity_poly.entity_id
_entity_poly.type
_entity_poly.pdbx_seq_one_letter_code
_entity_poly.pdbx_strand_id
1 'polypeptide(L)'
;MPFQRKTLSTLITEVAADISSALQGADALLRFAVLKIVGKIQAGMCNLQFAYLDYIAQNAVPFTAVDEYLEGWAALKDVYRKAATQAQLTAQFPGTTGKVLSAGTAIARGDGVTYTTSTTGTVDGTGNVSVTIVADAAGSAGNADAGTAVSLSIAVDGIQQGGTITGTVESGADIEDNDDLRTRMLDAYQSTPQGGDVEDYVQWALAVAGVTRAWCAPNGFGAGTVVVYTMWDNAEAAHGGFPQGADGVSQNDKDRADFRVAS
;
A
#
# COMPACT_ATOMS: atom_id res chain seq x y z
N MET A 1 -30.40 17.99 -1.78
CA MET A 1 -30.05 18.28 -0.37
C MET A 1 -29.56 16.99 0.26
N PRO A 2 -28.45 16.98 1.02
CA PRO A 2 -27.98 15.78 1.69
C PRO A 2 -29.00 15.30 2.72
N PHE A 3 -29.22 13.99 2.80
CA PHE A 3 -30.07 13.39 3.82
C PHE A 3 -29.43 13.63 5.19
N GLN A 4 -30.14 14.32 6.08
CA GLN A 4 -29.65 14.54 7.45
C GLN A 4 -30.22 13.49 8.39
N ARG A 5 -29.34 12.63 8.90
CA ARG A 5 -29.71 11.64 9.91
C ARG A 5 -30.16 12.33 11.19
N LYS A 6 -31.36 11.97 11.66
CA LYS A 6 -31.90 12.46 12.93
C LYS A 6 -31.04 11.97 14.10
N THR A 7 -30.80 12.86 15.07
CA THR A 7 -30.13 12.49 16.32
C THR A 7 -30.98 11.54 17.17
N LEU A 8 -30.36 10.77 18.05
CA LEU A 8 -31.08 9.89 18.97
C LEU A 8 -32.08 10.67 19.84
N SER A 9 -31.70 11.85 20.33
CA SER A 9 -32.59 12.71 21.13
C SER A 9 -33.84 13.13 20.36
N THR A 10 -33.69 13.45 19.07
CA THR A 10 -34.81 13.75 18.18
C THR A 10 -35.73 12.54 18.03
N LEU A 11 -35.16 11.36 17.75
CA LEU A 11 -35.94 10.12 17.58
C LEU A 11 -36.71 9.73 18.84
N ILE A 12 -36.10 9.88 20.03
CA ILE A 12 -36.80 9.63 21.31
C ILE A 12 -38.00 10.57 21.48
N THR A 13 -37.84 11.84 21.09
CA THR A 13 -38.91 12.84 21.21
C THR A 13 -40.05 12.57 20.25
N GLU A 14 -39.74 12.20 19.00
CA GLU A 14 -40.73 11.84 17.99
C GLU A 14 -41.51 10.58 18.38
N VAL A 15 -40.83 9.50 18.80
CA VAL A 15 -41.49 8.27 19.25
C VAL A 15 -42.39 8.53 20.47
N ALA A 16 -41.97 9.40 21.39
CA ALA A 16 -42.82 9.78 22.52
C ALA A 16 -44.07 10.55 22.09
N ALA A 17 -43.95 11.46 21.10
CA ALA A 17 -45.09 12.18 20.53
C ALA A 17 -46.06 11.21 19.81
N ASP A 18 -45.53 10.25 19.04
CA ASP A 18 -46.33 9.23 18.36
C ASP A 18 -47.12 8.38 19.36
N ILE A 19 -46.48 7.87 20.43
CA ILE A 19 -47.15 7.12 21.50
C ILE A 19 -48.27 7.94 22.14
N SER A 20 -48.03 9.23 22.40
CA SER A 20 -49.01 10.12 23.05
C SER A 20 -50.22 10.38 22.16
N SER A 21 -49.99 10.54 20.85
CA SER A 21 -51.07 10.78 19.88
C SER A 21 -51.95 9.53 19.66
N ALA A 22 -51.36 8.34 19.72
CA ALA A 22 -52.06 7.07 19.54
C ALA A 22 -52.87 6.64 20.79
N LEU A 23 -52.43 7.02 22.00
CA LEU A 23 -53.05 6.63 23.27
C LEU A 23 -53.69 7.83 23.98
N GLN A 24 -54.66 8.47 23.32
CA GLN A 24 -55.37 9.62 23.87
C GLN A 24 -56.08 9.25 25.19
N GLY A 25 -55.79 10.00 26.27
CA GLY A 25 -56.40 9.81 27.59
C GLY A 25 -55.69 8.82 28.51
N ALA A 26 -54.60 8.18 28.10
CA ALA A 26 -53.77 7.32 28.96
C ALA A 26 -52.47 8.03 29.38
N ASP A 27 -52.03 7.83 30.63
CA ASP A 27 -50.74 8.36 31.11
C ASP A 27 -49.56 7.45 30.68
N ALA A 28 -49.38 7.34 29.36
CA ALA A 28 -48.47 6.38 28.72
C ALA A 28 -46.98 6.71 28.88
N LEU A 29 -46.63 7.91 29.38
CA LEU A 29 -45.25 8.43 29.42
C LEU A 29 -44.73 8.76 30.82
N LEU A 30 -45.37 8.24 31.87
CA LEU A 30 -44.82 8.29 33.23
C LEU A 30 -43.38 7.77 33.25
N ARG A 31 -42.59 8.25 34.24
CA ARG A 31 -41.15 8.00 34.32
C ARG A 31 -40.78 6.50 34.24
N PHE A 32 -41.64 5.62 34.75
CA PHE A 32 -41.48 4.16 34.74
C PHE A 32 -42.52 3.43 33.89
N ALA A 33 -43.24 4.13 33.02
CA ALA A 33 -44.17 3.48 32.11
C ALA A 33 -43.40 2.54 31.17
N VAL A 34 -43.83 1.29 31.07
CA VAL A 34 -43.24 0.28 30.17
C VAL A 34 -43.18 0.82 28.75
N LEU A 35 -44.23 1.52 28.31
CA LEU A 35 -44.30 2.15 26.98
C LEU A 35 -43.20 3.19 26.74
N LYS A 36 -42.80 3.97 27.75
CA LYS A 36 -41.70 4.93 27.64
C LYS A 36 -40.34 4.24 27.49
N ILE A 37 -40.14 3.12 28.19
CA ILE A 37 -38.92 2.31 28.09
C ILE A 37 -38.85 1.66 26.70
N VAL A 38 -39.94 1.03 26.26
CA VAL A 38 -40.04 0.43 24.92
C VAL A 38 -39.85 1.48 23.82
N GLY A 39 -40.43 2.67 23.95
CA GLY A 39 -40.23 3.77 23.00
C GLY A 39 -38.77 4.23 22.89
N LYS A 40 -38.04 4.28 24.00
CA LYS A 40 -36.59 4.55 23.98
C LYS A 40 -35.79 3.43 23.33
N ILE A 41 -36.14 2.17 23.58
CA ILE A 41 -35.51 1.00 22.94
C ILE A 41 -35.74 1.06 21.43
N GLN A 42 -36.98 1.31 21.00
CA GLN A 42 -37.36 1.48 19.59
C GLN A 42 -36.52 2.60 18.92
N ALA A 43 -36.44 3.78 19.55
CA ALA A 43 -35.65 4.89 19.04
C ALA A 43 -34.15 4.54 18.93
N GLY A 44 -33.60 3.80 19.91
CA GLY A 44 -32.24 3.29 19.88
C GLY A 44 -32.00 2.31 18.73
N MET A 45 -32.90 1.34 18.53
CA MET A 45 -32.83 0.38 17.43
C MET A 45 -32.89 1.07 16.06
N CYS A 46 -33.83 2.02 15.87
CA CYS A 46 -33.90 2.82 14.64
C CYS A 46 -32.61 3.62 14.42
N ASN A 47 -32.04 4.20 15.46
CA ASN A 47 -30.80 4.96 15.34
C ASN A 47 -29.61 4.09 14.90
N LEU A 48 -29.51 2.86 15.40
CA LEU A 48 -28.51 1.88 14.97
C LEU A 48 -28.73 1.47 13.50
N GLN A 49 -29.98 1.20 13.11
CA GLN A 49 -30.30 0.85 11.72
C GLN A 49 -29.93 1.98 10.75
N PHE A 50 -30.24 3.24 11.08
CA PHE A 50 -29.83 4.37 10.26
C PHE A 50 -28.30 4.55 10.22
N ALA A 51 -27.59 4.26 11.31
CA ALA A 51 -26.12 4.28 11.30
C ALA A 51 -25.55 3.24 10.33
N TYR A 52 -26.12 2.03 10.33
CA TYR A 52 -25.68 0.97 9.44
C TYR A 52 -25.99 1.28 7.97
N LEU A 53 -27.16 1.86 7.68
CA LEU A 53 -27.50 2.32 6.33
C LEU A 53 -26.54 3.42 5.82
N ASP A 54 -26.14 4.33 6.71
CA ASP A 54 -25.16 5.38 6.40
C ASP A 54 -23.79 4.79 6.07
N TYR A 55 -23.34 3.79 6.86
CA TYR A 55 -22.13 3.03 6.58
C TYR A 55 -22.19 2.28 5.23
N ILE A 56 -23.33 1.65 4.91
CA ILE A 56 -23.50 1.01 3.58
C ILE A 56 -23.43 2.07 2.47
N ALA A 57 -24.10 3.21 2.65
CA ALA A 57 -24.11 4.28 1.65
C ALA A 57 -22.71 4.85 1.41
N GLN A 58 -21.90 5.01 2.47
CA GLN A 58 -20.50 5.40 2.35
C GLN A 58 -19.68 4.40 1.52
N ASN A 59 -19.94 3.09 1.65
CA ASN A 59 -19.19 2.06 0.94
C ASN A 59 -19.78 1.69 -0.43
N ALA A 60 -20.92 2.27 -0.80
CA ALA A 60 -21.64 1.95 -2.03
C ALA A 60 -20.96 2.48 -3.30
N VAL A 61 -19.99 3.40 -3.18
CA VAL A 61 -19.30 4.01 -4.33
C VAL A 61 -17.79 4.06 -4.08
N PRO A 62 -16.96 3.94 -5.14
CA PRO A 62 -15.52 3.81 -5.00
C PRO A 62 -14.85 5.00 -4.30
N PHE A 63 -15.31 6.22 -4.56
CA PHE A 63 -14.66 7.43 -4.04
C PHE A 63 -14.95 7.73 -2.55
N THR A 64 -15.88 7.03 -1.90
CA THR A 64 -16.15 7.17 -0.45
C THR A 64 -15.90 5.89 0.35
N ALA A 65 -15.77 4.74 -0.33
CA ALA A 65 -15.51 3.46 0.31
C ALA A 65 -14.19 3.48 1.11
N VAL A 66 -14.15 2.64 2.14
CA VAL A 66 -13.01 2.47 3.05
C VAL A 66 -12.66 0.99 3.18
N ASP A 67 -11.41 0.73 3.59
CA ASP A 67 -10.91 -0.59 3.99
C ASP A 67 -11.23 -1.69 2.95
N GLU A 68 -11.85 -2.80 3.36
CA GLU A 68 -12.07 -3.95 2.47
C GLU A 68 -13.03 -3.63 1.31
N TYR A 69 -13.96 -2.69 1.49
CA TYR A 69 -14.85 -2.25 0.41
C TYR A 69 -14.09 -1.44 -0.65
N LEU A 70 -13.17 -0.58 -0.21
CA LEU A 70 -12.31 0.17 -1.12
C LEU A 70 -11.41 -0.79 -1.93
N GLU A 71 -10.85 -1.80 -1.27
CA GLU A 71 -10.07 -2.85 -1.94
C GLU A 71 -10.93 -3.65 -2.94
N GLY A 72 -12.17 -3.96 -2.59
CA GLY A 72 -13.12 -4.59 -3.51
C GLY A 72 -13.37 -3.76 -4.76
N TRP A 73 -13.55 -2.45 -4.62
CA TRP A 73 -13.70 -1.53 -5.75
C TRP A 73 -12.42 -1.39 -6.59
N ALA A 74 -11.26 -1.39 -5.94
CA ALA A 74 -9.96 -1.27 -6.60
C ALA A 74 -9.60 -2.54 -7.39
N ALA A 75 -9.93 -3.71 -6.86
CA ALA A 75 -9.71 -5.01 -7.51
C ALA A 75 -10.46 -5.14 -8.85
N LEU A 76 -11.60 -4.46 -9.03
CA LEU A 76 -12.32 -4.43 -10.32
C LEU A 76 -11.50 -3.78 -11.46
N LYS A 77 -10.42 -3.07 -11.12
CA LYS A 77 -9.49 -2.43 -12.05
C LYS A 77 -8.06 -2.94 -11.89
N ASP A 78 -7.88 -4.13 -11.32
CA ASP A 78 -6.58 -4.76 -11.05
C ASP A 78 -5.63 -3.89 -10.20
N VAL A 79 -6.19 -2.99 -9.39
CA VAL A 79 -5.44 -2.19 -8.44
C VAL A 79 -5.52 -2.85 -7.07
N TYR A 80 -4.38 -3.32 -6.57
CA TYR A 80 -4.27 -3.94 -5.25
C TYR A 80 -3.51 -3.03 -4.27
N ARG A 81 -3.91 -3.08 -3.00
CA ARG A 81 -3.24 -2.35 -1.92
C ARG A 81 -1.80 -2.83 -1.78
N LYS A 82 -0.86 -1.90 -1.68
CA LYS A 82 0.54 -2.26 -1.37
C LYS A 82 0.63 -2.73 0.08
N ALA A 83 1.16 -3.93 0.27
CA ALA A 83 1.44 -4.48 1.58
C ALA A 83 2.62 -3.73 2.24
N ALA A 84 2.66 -3.76 3.57
CA ALA A 84 3.81 -3.28 4.32
C ALA A 84 5.06 -4.13 4.01
N THR A 85 6.22 -3.49 3.97
CA THR A 85 7.52 -4.16 3.75
C THR A 85 8.38 -4.10 5.00
N GLN A 86 9.21 -5.13 5.22
CA GLN A 86 10.16 -5.16 6.33
C GLN A 86 11.41 -4.35 5.97
N ALA A 87 11.94 -3.63 6.95
CA ALA A 87 13.23 -2.96 6.80
C ALA A 87 14.37 -3.98 6.80
N GLN A 88 15.29 -3.87 5.84
CA GLN A 88 16.54 -4.62 5.81
C GLN A 88 17.72 -3.67 6.00
N LEU A 89 18.49 -3.89 7.06
CA LEU A 89 19.60 -3.01 7.46
C LEU A 89 20.89 -3.80 7.56
N THR A 90 22.03 -3.12 7.50
CA THR A 90 23.32 -3.70 7.86
C THR A 90 23.67 -3.29 9.29
N ALA A 91 23.94 -4.26 10.14
CA ALA A 91 24.40 -4.04 11.51
C ALA A 91 25.82 -4.57 11.70
N GLN A 92 26.61 -3.87 12.51
CA GLN A 92 27.97 -4.22 12.84
C GLN A 92 28.14 -4.40 14.35
N PHE A 93 28.81 -5.48 14.75
CA PHE A 93 29.12 -5.80 16.14
C PHE A 93 30.63 -6.03 16.32
N PRO A 94 31.26 -5.44 17.34
CA PRO A 94 32.64 -5.76 17.69
C PRO A 94 32.77 -7.18 18.28
N GLY A 95 33.90 -7.84 18.06
CA GLY A 95 34.13 -9.19 18.58
C GLY A 95 35.58 -9.66 18.44
N THR A 96 35.82 -10.91 18.81
CA THR A 96 37.10 -11.59 18.65
C THR A 96 37.18 -12.23 17.26
N THR A 97 38.24 -11.96 16.50
CA THR A 97 38.44 -12.49 15.14
C THR A 97 38.20 -14.00 15.06
N GLY A 98 37.47 -14.43 14.03
CA GLY A 98 37.11 -15.84 13.79
C GLY A 98 35.85 -16.32 14.51
N LYS A 99 35.23 -15.50 15.38
CA LYS A 99 33.91 -15.81 15.96
C LYS A 99 32.80 -15.56 14.94
N VAL A 100 31.74 -16.36 15.03
CA VAL A 100 30.65 -16.38 14.05
C VAL A 100 29.38 -15.84 14.68
N LEU A 101 28.74 -14.89 14.01
CA LEU A 101 27.36 -14.48 14.28
C LEU A 101 26.45 -15.17 13.26
N SER A 102 25.63 -16.10 13.73
CA SER A 102 24.77 -16.90 12.85
C SER A 102 23.54 -16.13 12.39
N ALA A 103 23.02 -16.45 11.21
CA ALA A 103 21.65 -16.09 10.82
C ALA A 103 20.64 -16.65 11.83
N GLY A 104 19.49 -15.97 12.00
CA GLY A 104 18.47 -16.30 12.98
C GLY A 104 18.74 -15.77 14.39
N THR A 105 19.76 -14.92 14.57
CA THR A 105 20.06 -14.29 15.87
C THR A 105 19.18 -13.06 16.07
N ALA A 106 18.50 -13.00 17.21
CA ALA A 106 17.64 -11.87 17.58
C ALA A 106 18.45 -10.65 18.06
N ILE A 107 18.04 -9.48 17.57
CA ILE A 107 18.61 -8.17 17.85
C ILE A 107 17.48 -7.23 18.27
N ALA A 108 17.75 -6.33 19.21
CA ALA A 108 16.81 -5.31 19.66
C ALA A 108 17.44 -3.91 19.60
N ARG A 109 16.64 -2.93 19.15
CA ARG A 109 16.92 -1.50 19.27
C ARG A 109 16.34 -0.97 20.59
N GLY A 110 16.91 0.12 21.11
CA GLY A 110 16.57 0.66 22.43
C GLY A 110 15.12 1.11 22.64
N ASP A 111 14.33 1.26 21.58
CA ASP A 111 12.91 1.61 21.61
C ASP A 111 11.97 0.39 21.53
N GLY A 112 12.52 -0.82 21.53
CA GLY A 112 11.77 -2.08 21.51
C GLY A 112 11.54 -2.68 20.13
N VAL A 113 12.01 -2.05 19.05
CA VAL A 113 11.99 -2.68 17.72
C VAL A 113 12.97 -3.85 17.66
N THR A 114 12.50 -4.98 17.16
CA THR A 114 13.28 -6.22 17.06
C THR A 114 13.59 -6.58 15.62
N TYR A 115 14.73 -7.23 15.45
CA TYR A 115 15.27 -7.65 14.17
C TYR A 115 15.85 -9.06 14.30
N THR A 116 15.91 -9.77 13.17
CA THR A 116 16.57 -11.07 13.07
C THR A 116 17.69 -11.00 12.02
N THR A 117 18.86 -11.56 12.32
CA THR A 117 19.95 -11.66 11.34
C THR A 117 19.54 -12.57 10.16
N SER A 118 19.61 -12.07 8.93
CA SER A 118 19.33 -12.83 7.71
C SER A 118 20.58 -13.52 7.16
N THR A 119 21.76 -12.94 7.40
CA THR A 119 23.05 -13.49 6.97
C THR A 119 23.91 -13.91 8.16
N THR A 120 24.71 -14.96 7.95
CA THR A 120 25.78 -15.36 8.89
C THR A 120 27.04 -14.57 8.57
N GLY A 121 27.65 -13.96 9.58
CA GLY A 121 28.90 -13.22 9.48
C GLY A 121 29.99 -13.82 10.36
N THR A 122 31.25 -13.58 10.01
CA THR A 122 32.41 -13.92 10.87
C THR A 122 33.15 -12.64 11.21
N VAL A 123 33.61 -12.52 12.45
CA VAL A 123 34.43 -11.38 12.88
C VAL A 123 35.74 -11.36 12.11
N ASP A 124 35.98 -10.27 11.39
CA ASP A 124 37.14 -10.09 10.52
C ASP A 124 38.41 -9.64 11.28
N GLY A 125 39.46 -9.31 10.54
CA GLY A 125 40.73 -8.83 11.09
C GLY A 125 40.66 -7.41 11.69
N THR A 126 39.57 -6.67 11.47
CA THR A 126 39.30 -5.38 12.12
C THR A 126 38.63 -5.54 13.48
N GLY A 127 38.26 -6.77 13.85
CA GLY A 127 37.57 -7.08 15.10
C GLY A 127 36.07 -6.80 15.03
N ASN A 128 35.47 -6.75 13.83
CA ASN A 128 34.04 -6.52 13.66
C ASN A 128 33.40 -7.61 12.79
N VAL A 129 32.12 -7.87 13.03
CA VAL A 129 31.27 -8.65 12.14
C VAL A 129 30.13 -7.78 11.62
N SER A 130 29.93 -7.79 10.31
CA SER A 130 28.79 -7.11 9.66
C SER A 130 27.79 -8.16 9.16
N VAL A 131 26.51 -7.97 9.48
CA VAL A 131 25.41 -8.85 9.09
C VAL A 131 24.23 -8.04 8.59
N THR A 132 23.45 -8.62 7.68
CA THR A 132 22.16 -8.08 7.28
C THR A 132 21.13 -8.51 8.32
N ILE A 133 20.35 -7.56 8.79
CA ILE A 133 19.25 -7.77 9.75
C ILE A 133 17.95 -7.37 9.08
N VAL A 134 16.87 -8.08 9.40
CA VAL A 134 15.52 -7.83 8.90
C VAL A 134 14.64 -7.52 10.09
N ALA A 135 13.86 -6.44 10.02
CA ALA A 135 12.90 -6.10 11.06
C ALA A 135 11.83 -7.20 11.16
N ASP A 136 11.52 -7.64 12.38
CA ASP A 136 10.56 -8.75 12.56
C ASP A 136 9.14 -8.31 12.17
N ALA A 137 8.79 -7.06 12.43
CA ALA A 137 7.54 -6.44 11.99
C ALA A 137 7.75 -5.68 10.66
N ALA A 138 6.81 -5.83 9.73
CA ALA A 138 6.74 -4.99 8.53
C ALA A 138 6.27 -3.56 8.91
N GLY A 139 6.76 -2.56 8.19
CA GLY A 139 6.44 -1.16 8.43
C GLY A 139 7.67 -0.25 8.51
N SER A 140 7.41 1.06 8.49
CA SER A 140 8.45 2.09 8.53
C SER A 140 9.15 2.18 9.90
N ALA A 141 8.51 1.71 10.96
CA ALA A 141 9.06 1.68 12.32
C ALA A 141 10.38 0.87 12.42
N GLY A 142 10.57 -0.12 11.53
CA GLY A 142 11.78 -0.92 11.43
C GLY A 142 13.00 -0.17 10.90
N ASN A 143 12.81 1.00 10.27
CA ASN A 143 13.91 1.77 9.70
C ASN A 143 14.79 2.38 10.79
N ALA A 144 16.10 2.43 10.54
CA ALA A 144 17.05 3.07 11.43
C ALA A 144 18.20 3.68 10.62
N ASP A 145 18.65 4.86 11.03
CA ASP A 145 19.79 5.53 10.41
C ASP A 145 21.11 4.90 10.83
N ALA A 146 22.14 5.06 9.99
CA ALA A 146 23.50 4.67 10.34
C ALA A 146 23.96 5.39 11.63
N GLY A 147 24.59 4.64 12.53
CA GLY A 147 24.96 5.09 13.88
C GLY A 147 23.92 4.75 14.95
N THR A 148 22.73 4.28 14.58
CA THR A 148 21.73 3.82 15.56
C THR A 148 22.26 2.61 16.34
N ALA A 149 22.21 2.69 17.67
CA ALA A 149 22.65 1.60 18.55
C ALA A 149 21.63 0.45 18.57
N VAL A 150 22.15 -0.77 18.48
CA VAL A 150 21.39 -2.03 18.59
C VAL A 150 22.11 -3.01 19.50
N SER A 151 21.40 -4.01 19.99
CA SER A 151 21.95 -4.99 20.92
C SER A 151 21.52 -6.41 20.58
N LEU A 152 22.42 -7.37 20.73
CA LEU A 152 22.07 -8.79 20.65
C LEU A 152 21.18 -9.16 21.83
N SER A 153 20.02 -9.76 21.55
CA SER A 153 19.07 -10.20 22.58
C SER A 153 19.56 -11.41 23.36
N ILE A 154 20.50 -12.17 22.80
CA ILE A 154 21.21 -13.28 23.44
C ILE A 154 22.72 -13.04 23.38
N ALA A 155 23.43 -13.46 24.42
CA ALA A 155 24.89 -13.40 24.42
C ALA A 155 25.46 -14.40 23.38
N VAL A 156 26.34 -13.91 22.51
CA VAL A 156 27.06 -14.72 21.53
C VAL A 156 28.53 -14.75 21.93
N ASP A 157 29.10 -15.96 22.07
CA ASP A 157 30.47 -16.12 22.58
C ASP A 157 31.50 -15.37 21.71
N GLY A 158 32.28 -14.50 22.37
CA GLY A 158 33.31 -13.68 21.74
C GLY A 158 32.80 -12.54 20.85
N ILE A 159 31.51 -12.19 20.90
CA ILE A 159 30.94 -11.01 20.23
C ILE A 159 30.32 -10.09 21.29
N GLN A 160 30.60 -8.80 21.21
CA GLN A 160 30.03 -7.80 22.11
C GLN A 160 28.52 -7.70 21.90
N GLN A 161 27.77 -7.52 22.99
CA GLN A 161 26.32 -7.42 22.90
C GLN A 161 25.89 -6.17 22.13
N GLY A 162 26.57 -5.03 22.34
CA GLY A 162 26.26 -3.77 21.68
C GLY A 162 26.86 -3.68 20.27
N GLY A 163 26.08 -3.19 19.33
CA GLY A 163 26.48 -2.91 17.96
C GLY A 163 25.78 -1.66 17.42
N THR A 164 26.02 -1.37 16.15
CA THR A 164 25.43 -0.21 15.47
C THR A 164 24.95 -0.58 14.08
N ILE A 165 23.91 0.12 13.63
CA ILE A 165 23.51 0.11 12.21
C ILE A 165 24.54 0.88 11.40
N THR A 166 24.98 0.33 10.28
CA THR A 166 25.98 0.96 9.38
C THR A 166 25.41 1.35 8.03
N GLY A 167 24.21 0.88 7.69
CA GLY A 167 23.54 1.26 6.44
C GLY A 167 22.20 0.57 6.24
N THR A 168 21.50 1.00 5.19
CA THR A 168 20.20 0.49 4.78
C THR A 168 20.35 -0.33 3.50
N VAL A 169 19.82 -1.55 3.49
CA VAL A 169 19.73 -2.40 2.31
C VAL A 169 18.39 -2.17 1.60
N GLU A 170 17.31 -2.21 2.38
CA GLU A 170 15.95 -1.96 1.92
C GLU A 170 15.17 -1.22 3.02
N SER A 171 14.43 -0.18 2.66
CA SER A 171 13.60 0.54 3.62
C SER A 171 12.27 -0.17 3.83
N GLY A 172 11.87 -0.32 5.08
CA GLY A 172 10.52 -0.74 5.44
C GLY A 172 9.52 0.37 5.14
N ALA A 173 8.34 -0.01 4.65
CA ALA A 173 7.23 0.89 4.38
C ALA A 173 5.97 0.36 5.05
N ASP A 174 5.11 1.26 5.52
CA ASP A 174 3.82 0.92 6.07
C ASP A 174 2.87 0.42 4.97
N ILE A 175 1.79 -0.23 5.39
CA ILE A 175 0.72 -0.60 4.47
C ILE A 175 0.16 0.68 3.83
N GLU A 176 -0.16 0.63 2.53
CA GLU A 176 -0.68 1.79 1.81
C GLU A 176 -2.00 2.27 2.43
N ASP A 177 -2.13 3.58 2.62
CA ASP A 177 -3.32 4.18 3.22
C ASP A 177 -4.51 4.20 2.27
N ASN A 178 -5.71 4.37 2.84
CA ASN A 178 -6.96 4.43 2.07
C ASN A 178 -6.97 5.55 1.01
N ASP A 179 -6.37 6.71 1.31
CA ASP A 179 -6.38 7.85 0.39
C ASP A 179 -5.46 7.64 -0.82
N ASP A 180 -4.29 7.03 -0.61
CA ASP A 180 -3.35 6.68 -1.66
C ASP A 180 -3.90 5.59 -2.59
N LEU A 181 -4.47 4.53 -2.00
CA LEU A 181 -5.14 3.47 -2.76
C LEU A 181 -6.30 4.04 -3.58
N ARG A 182 -7.13 4.91 -2.97
CA ARG A 182 -8.27 5.52 -3.66
C ARG A 182 -7.81 6.37 -4.84
N THR A 183 -6.74 7.14 -4.68
CA THR A 183 -6.19 7.96 -5.75
C THR A 183 -5.79 7.09 -6.94
N ARG A 184 -4.95 6.07 -6.72
CA ARG A 184 -4.54 5.11 -7.76
C ARG A 184 -5.72 4.40 -8.41
N MET A 185 -6.70 3.98 -7.61
CA MET A 185 -7.89 3.34 -8.12
C MET A 185 -8.69 4.28 -9.03
N LEU A 186 -8.96 5.52 -8.59
CA LEU A 186 -9.72 6.49 -9.38
C LEU A 186 -9.00 6.84 -10.67
N ASP A 187 -7.67 6.97 -10.63
CA ASP A 187 -6.84 7.16 -11.83
C ASP A 187 -7.01 5.99 -12.80
N ALA A 188 -6.98 4.75 -12.30
CA ALA A 188 -7.22 3.55 -13.12
C ALA A 188 -8.63 3.50 -13.73
N TYR A 189 -9.65 3.95 -12.99
CA TYR A 189 -11.02 4.09 -13.53
C TYR A 189 -11.09 5.17 -14.63
N GLN A 190 -10.32 6.25 -14.51
CA GLN A 190 -10.27 7.33 -15.50
C GLN A 190 -9.44 6.97 -16.73
N SER A 191 -8.39 6.17 -16.58
CA SER A 191 -7.57 5.65 -17.67
C SER A 191 -8.31 4.50 -18.39
N THR A 192 -9.35 4.84 -19.16
CA THR A 192 -10.02 3.87 -20.03
C THR A 192 -9.13 3.61 -21.24
N PRO A 193 -8.66 2.37 -21.48
CA PRO A 193 -7.87 2.09 -22.67
C PRO A 193 -8.72 2.36 -23.92
N GLN A 194 -8.28 3.27 -24.78
CA GLN A 194 -9.03 3.68 -25.97
C GLN A 194 -8.71 2.79 -27.19
N GLY A 195 -7.87 1.76 -27.00
CA GLY A 195 -7.49 0.82 -28.06
C GLY A 195 -6.57 1.45 -29.11
N GLY A 196 -5.82 2.48 -28.73
CA GLY A 196 -4.90 3.20 -29.62
C GLY A 196 -4.72 4.69 -29.32
N ASP A 197 -4.98 5.15 -28.10
CA ASP A 197 -4.55 6.50 -27.69
C ASP A 197 -3.07 6.49 -27.26
N VAL A 198 -2.45 7.67 -27.21
CA VAL A 198 -1.04 7.88 -26.88
C VAL A 198 -0.65 7.17 -25.58
N GLU A 199 -1.52 7.23 -24.57
CA GLU A 199 -1.29 6.60 -23.26
C GLU A 199 -1.31 5.06 -23.34
N ASP A 200 -2.15 4.48 -24.20
CA ASP A 200 -2.22 3.02 -24.38
C ASP A 200 -0.88 2.48 -24.88
N TYR A 201 -0.28 3.14 -25.85
CA TYR A 201 1.01 2.74 -26.41
C TYR A 201 2.15 2.86 -25.38
N VAL A 202 2.12 3.90 -24.54
CA VAL A 202 3.09 4.06 -23.45
C VAL A 202 2.92 2.95 -22.42
N GLN A 203 1.69 2.66 -21.99
CA GLN A 203 1.42 1.58 -21.04
C GLN A 203 1.80 0.19 -21.59
N TRP A 204 1.47 -0.11 -22.84
CA TRP A 204 1.86 -1.36 -23.47
C TRP A 204 3.37 -1.51 -23.60
N ALA A 205 4.09 -0.43 -23.90
CA ALA A 205 5.55 -0.44 -23.93
C ALA A 205 6.14 -0.67 -22.53
N LEU A 206 5.64 -0.01 -21.50
CA LEU A 206 6.09 -0.19 -20.11
C LEU A 206 5.77 -1.58 -19.54
N ALA A 207 4.76 -2.27 -20.08
CA ALA A 207 4.46 -3.65 -19.70
C ALA A 207 5.50 -4.66 -20.20
N VAL A 208 6.36 -4.29 -21.16
CA VAL A 208 7.46 -5.13 -21.64
C VAL A 208 8.61 -5.11 -20.63
N ALA A 209 9.00 -6.30 -20.15
CA ALA A 209 10.09 -6.44 -19.20
C ALA A 209 11.39 -5.84 -19.74
N GLY A 210 11.99 -4.92 -18.97
CA GLY A 210 13.23 -4.22 -19.33
C GLY A 210 13.01 -2.78 -19.79
N VAL A 211 11.81 -2.41 -20.23
CA VAL A 211 11.45 -1.01 -20.53
C VAL A 211 11.24 -0.25 -19.21
N THR A 212 12.01 0.82 -19.01
CA THR A 212 11.94 1.66 -17.81
C THR A 212 11.15 2.94 -18.04
N ARG A 213 11.17 3.48 -19.26
CA ARG A 213 10.44 4.68 -19.68
C ARG A 213 9.97 4.54 -21.12
N ALA A 214 8.83 5.13 -21.46
CA ALA A 214 8.31 5.14 -22.81
C ALA A 214 7.63 6.47 -23.16
N TRP A 215 7.63 6.81 -24.44
CA TRP A 215 6.94 7.96 -25.00
C TRP A 215 6.27 7.57 -26.31
N CYS A 216 5.08 8.09 -26.56
CA CYS A 216 4.38 7.89 -27.83
C CYS A 216 4.31 9.20 -28.61
N ALA A 217 4.79 9.18 -29.86
CA ALA A 217 4.68 10.25 -30.84
C ALA A 217 3.69 9.84 -31.94
N PRO A 218 2.42 10.30 -31.85
CA PRO A 218 1.43 10.00 -32.87
C PRO A 218 1.81 10.67 -34.21
N ASN A 219 1.58 9.97 -35.31
CA ASN A 219 1.86 10.38 -36.69
C ASN A 219 3.33 10.74 -36.97
N GLY A 220 4.29 10.15 -36.23
CA GLY A 220 5.72 10.42 -36.39
C GLY A 220 6.26 10.14 -37.80
N PHE A 221 5.61 9.26 -38.57
CA PHE A 221 5.90 8.98 -39.99
C PHE A 221 4.71 9.28 -40.92
N GLY A 222 3.84 10.22 -40.54
CA GLY A 222 2.65 10.60 -41.29
C GLY A 222 1.35 10.06 -40.69
N ALA A 223 0.22 10.49 -41.24
CA ALA A 223 -1.11 10.14 -40.72
C ALA A 223 -1.34 8.63 -40.70
N GLY A 224 -1.74 8.09 -39.54
CA GLY A 224 -1.99 6.66 -39.34
C GLY A 224 -0.78 5.87 -38.85
N THR A 225 0.33 6.53 -38.53
CA THR A 225 1.51 5.91 -37.89
C THR A 225 1.56 6.27 -36.42
N VAL A 226 2.15 5.39 -35.61
CA VAL A 226 2.44 5.65 -34.20
C VAL A 226 3.87 5.24 -33.93
N VAL A 227 4.68 6.18 -33.44
CA VAL A 227 6.06 5.92 -33.06
C VAL A 227 6.13 5.83 -31.54
N VAL A 228 6.72 4.74 -31.04
CA VAL A 228 6.91 4.54 -29.61
C VAL A 228 8.41 4.48 -29.32
N TYR A 229 8.86 5.39 -28.46
CA TYR A 229 10.23 5.45 -27.97
C TYR A 229 10.31 4.75 -26.62
N THR A 230 11.35 3.95 -26.39
CA THR A 230 11.55 3.24 -25.12
C THR A 230 12.98 3.41 -24.62
N MET A 231 13.14 3.37 -23.30
CA MET A 231 14.43 3.31 -22.60
C MET A 231 14.51 2.05 -21.75
N TRP A 232 15.71 1.50 -21.65
CA TRP A 232 16.04 0.25 -20.96
C TRP A 232 17.15 0.51 -19.95
N ASP A 233 16.93 1.48 -19.05
CA ASP A 233 17.99 2.09 -18.24
C ASP A 233 18.82 1.06 -17.45
N ASN A 234 18.19 -0.03 -16.99
CA ASN A 234 18.87 -1.11 -16.25
C ASN A 234 19.47 -2.18 -17.16
N ALA A 235 18.73 -2.64 -18.17
CA ALA A 235 19.17 -3.75 -19.03
C ALA A 235 20.28 -3.30 -20.00
N GLU A 236 20.23 -2.05 -20.46
CA GLU A 236 21.17 -1.43 -21.38
C GLU A 236 22.02 -0.35 -20.68
N ALA A 237 22.32 -0.55 -19.40
CA ALA A 237 23.09 0.41 -18.60
C ALA A 237 24.46 0.75 -19.23
N ALA A 238 25.11 -0.23 -19.87
CA ALA A 238 26.37 -0.04 -20.60
C ALA A 238 26.25 0.91 -21.81
N HIS A 239 25.03 1.10 -22.31
CA HIS A 239 24.70 1.96 -23.44
C HIS A 239 23.84 3.17 -23.03
N GLY A 240 23.86 3.54 -21.75
CA GLY A 240 23.10 4.68 -21.24
C GLY A 240 21.58 4.51 -21.30
N GLY A 241 21.10 3.26 -21.34
CA GLY A 241 19.68 2.92 -21.40
C GLY A 241 19.10 2.88 -22.82
N PHE A 242 19.88 3.17 -23.85
CA PHE A 242 19.39 3.11 -25.23
C PHE A 242 19.28 1.64 -25.70
N PRO A 243 18.12 1.21 -26.23
CA PRO A 243 17.96 -0.12 -26.80
C PRO A 243 19.05 -0.43 -27.84
N GLN A 244 19.69 -1.59 -27.76
CA GLN A 244 20.65 -2.05 -28.75
C GLN A 244 20.01 -3.07 -29.69
N GLY A 245 20.18 -2.90 -31.00
CA GLY A 245 19.60 -3.79 -32.00
C GLY A 245 19.87 -3.34 -33.43
N ALA A 246 19.47 -4.17 -34.40
CA ALA A 246 19.45 -3.81 -35.81
C ALA A 246 18.01 -3.48 -36.21
N ASP A 247 17.84 -2.42 -37.00
CA ASP A 247 16.53 -2.03 -37.53
C ASP A 247 15.89 -3.17 -38.32
N GLY A 248 14.63 -3.47 -38.04
CA GLY A 248 13.91 -4.54 -38.70
C GLY A 248 12.44 -4.59 -38.33
N VAL A 249 11.67 -5.36 -39.10
CA VAL A 249 10.28 -5.70 -38.75
C VAL A 249 10.27 -6.92 -37.84
N SER A 250 9.29 -7.00 -36.93
CA SER A 250 9.15 -8.18 -36.07
C SER A 250 8.99 -9.43 -36.92
N GLN A 251 9.68 -10.51 -36.55
CA GLN A 251 9.59 -11.80 -37.24
C GLN A 251 8.17 -12.42 -37.15
N ASN A 252 7.35 -11.89 -36.24
CA ASN A 252 5.96 -12.27 -36.04
C ASN A 252 4.97 -11.33 -36.76
N ASP A 253 5.46 -10.27 -37.41
CA ASP A 253 4.62 -9.36 -38.18
C ASP A 253 4.26 -10.03 -39.51
N LYS A 254 3.02 -10.47 -39.64
CA LYS A 254 2.52 -11.05 -40.88
C LYS A 254 2.18 -9.92 -41.84
N ASP A 255 3.12 -9.58 -42.73
CA ASP A 255 2.94 -8.82 -43.97
C ASP A 255 1.96 -7.64 -43.90
N ARG A 256 2.24 -6.63 -43.06
CA ARG A 256 1.75 -5.26 -43.28
C ARG A 256 2.92 -4.28 -43.29
N ALA A 257 3.14 -3.69 -44.45
CA ALA A 257 4.39 -3.09 -44.90
C ALA A 257 4.83 -1.77 -44.21
N ASP A 258 4.23 -1.35 -43.10
CA ASP A 258 4.23 0.07 -42.72
C ASP A 258 4.76 0.39 -41.30
N PHE A 259 5.21 -0.58 -40.51
CA PHE A 259 5.80 -0.28 -39.19
C PHE A 259 7.33 -0.12 -39.27
N ARG A 260 7.79 1.13 -39.43
CA ARG A 260 9.20 1.49 -39.26
C ARG A 260 9.37 2.20 -37.92
N VAL A 261 10.11 1.58 -37.01
CA VAL A 261 10.63 2.25 -35.80
C VAL A 261 11.86 3.04 -36.23
N ALA A 262 11.95 4.33 -35.88
CA ALA A 262 13.21 5.07 -35.98
C ALA A 262 13.54 5.73 -34.65
N SER A 263 14.84 5.75 -34.35
CA SER A 263 15.51 6.41 -33.23
C SER A 263 15.28 7.92 -33.20
#